data_AF-A0A703XIP7-F1
#
_entry.id   AF-A0A703XIP7-F1
#
_cell.length_a   1.000
_cell.length_b   1.000
_cell.length_c   1.000
_cell.angle_alpha   90.00
_cell.angle_beta   90.00
_cell.angle_gamma   90.00
#
_symmetry.space_group_name_H-M   'P 1'
#
loop_
_entity.id
_entity.type
_entity.pdbx_description
1 polymer ?
#
loop_
_entity_poly.entity_id
_entity_poly.type
_entity_poly.pdbx_seq_one_letter_code
_entity_poly.pdbx_strand_id
1 'polypeptide(L)'
;MSSLINHAMSGLNAAQAALNTVSNNINNYNVAGYTRQTTILAQANSTLGAGGWIGNGVYVSGVQREYDAFITNQLRGAQNQSSGLTTRYEQMSKIDNLLADKSSSLSGSLQSFFTSLQTLVSNAEDPAARQALIGKAEGLVNQFKTTDQYLRDQDKQVNIAIGSSVAQINNYAKQIANLNDQISRMTGVGAGASPNDLLDQRDQLVSELNKIVGVEVSVQDGGTYNLTMANGY
;
A
#
# COMPACT_ATOMS: atom_id res chain seq x y z
N MET A 1 57.45 3.04 -8.75
CA MET A 1 56.55 4.21 -8.86
C MET A 1 55.20 3.89 -9.50
N SER A 2 55.10 3.04 -10.53
CA SER A 2 53.79 2.72 -11.16
C SER A 2 52.79 2.06 -10.19
N SER A 3 53.24 1.20 -9.26
CA SER A 3 52.36 0.55 -8.26
C SER A 3 51.66 1.55 -7.34
N LEU A 4 52.37 2.55 -6.82
CA LEU A 4 51.80 3.55 -5.90
C LEU A 4 50.77 4.44 -6.61
N ILE A 5 51.07 4.85 -7.85
CA ILE A 5 50.15 5.65 -8.68
C ILE A 5 48.89 4.84 -9.00
N ASN A 6 49.03 3.55 -9.33
CA ASN A 6 47.89 2.66 -9.57
C ASN A 6 47.02 2.48 -8.32
N HIS A 7 47.62 2.33 -7.13
CA HIS A 7 46.85 2.26 -5.89
C HIS A 7 46.09 3.57 -5.62
N ALA A 8 46.76 4.72 -5.76
CA ALA A 8 46.13 6.04 -5.57
C ALA A 8 44.97 6.26 -6.57
N MET A 9 45.15 5.88 -7.83
CA MET A 9 44.11 5.97 -8.87
C MET A 9 42.91 5.06 -8.56
N SER A 10 43.17 3.83 -8.11
CA SER A 10 42.11 2.90 -7.69
C SER A 10 41.30 3.44 -6.51
N GLY A 11 41.97 4.07 -5.53
CA GLY A 11 41.33 4.72 -4.39
C GLY A 11 40.47 5.93 -4.78
N LEU A 12 40.95 6.78 -5.69
CA LEU A 12 40.18 7.92 -6.19
C LEU A 12 38.94 7.48 -6.97
N ASN A 13 39.05 6.45 -7.81
CA ASN A 13 37.91 5.90 -8.54
C ASN A 13 36.86 5.32 -7.59
N ALA A 14 37.29 4.58 -6.56
CA ALA A 14 36.40 4.06 -5.52
C ALA A 14 35.69 5.19 -4.74
N ALA A 15 36.41 6.24 -4.38
CA ALA A 15 35.84 7.41 -3.70
C ALA A 15 34.82 8.15 -4.60
N GLN A 16 35.11 8.31 -5.89
CA GLN A 16 34.17 8.92 -6.84
C GLN A 16 32.88 8.11 -6.97
N ALA A 17 32.97 6.77 -7.05
CA ALA A 17 31.79 5.90 -7.09
C ALA A 17 30.96 5.98 -5.81
N ALA A 18 31.62 6.08 -4.65
CA ALA A 18 30.96 6.30 -3.37
C ALA A 18 30.22 7.64 -3.34
N LEU A 19 30.85 8.72 -3.80
CA LEU A 19 30.22 10.04 -3.91
C LEU A 19 29.04 10.04 -4.89
N ASN A 20 29.13 9.31 -6.00
CA ASN A 20 28.01 9.15 -6.93
C ASN A 20 26.82 8.45 -6.24
N THR A 21 27.08 7.42 -5.44
CA THR A 21 26.04 6.72 -4.68
C THR A 21 25.41 7.63 -3.62
N VAL A 22 26.22 8.43 -2.92
CA VAL A 22 25.72 9.45 -1.99
C VAL A 22 24.86 10.49 -2.71
N SER A 23 25.30 10.99 -3.87
CA SER A 23 24.52 11.92 -4.69
C SER A 23 23.19 11.30 -5.14
N ASN A 24 23.19 10.03 -5.55
CA ASN A 24 21.97 9.32 -5.91
C ASN A 24 21.00 9.21 -4.73
N ASN A 25 21.50 8.88 -3.53
CA ASN A 25 20.69 8.84 -2.31
C ASN A 25 20.08 10.21 -1.98
N ILE A 26 20.86 11.29 -2.07
CA ILE A 26 20.38 12.65 -1.79
C ILE A 26 19.31 13.06 -2.80
N ASN A 27 19.46 12.72 -4.08
CA ASN A 27 18.47 13.10 -5.09
C ASN A 27 17.17 12.30 -4.96
N ASN A 28 17.23 11.06 -4.49
CA ASN A 28 16.08 10.15 -4.46
C ASN A 28 15.46 9.94 -3.06
N TYR A 29 15.92 10.65 -2.03
CA TYR A 29 15.47 10.42 -0.65
C TYR A 29 13.94 10.60 -0.44
N ASN A 30 13.28 11.41 -1.26
CA ASN A 30 11.82 11.63 -1.24
C ASN A 30 11.05 10.73 -2.22
N VAL A 31 11.73 9.92 -3.03
CA VAL A 31 11.07 9.03 -3.98
C VAL A 31 10.48 7.86 -3.20
N ALA A 32 9.16 7.68 -3.29
CA ALA A 32 8.46 6.61 -2.61
C ALA A 32 9.02 5.24 -3.03
N GLY A 33 9.34 4.39 -2.04
CA GLY A 33 9.90 3.07 -2.26
C GLY A 33 11.42 3.04 -2.51
N TYR A 34 12.10 4.19 -2.57
CA TYR A 34 13.56 4.22 -2.72
C TYR A 34 14.26 3.65 -1.49
N THR A 35 15.20 2.74 -1.72
CA THR A 35 16.07 2.19 -0.66
C THR A 35 17.45 2.83 -0.73
N ARG A 36 17.97 3.30 0.40
CA ARG A 36 19.33 3.84 0.48
C ARG A 36 20.32 2.81 -0.07
N GLN A 37 21.25 3.27 -0.90
CA GLN A 37 22.27 2.43 -1.50
C GLN A 37 23.64 2.68 -0.86
N THR A 38 24.46 1.64 -0.77
CA THR A 38 25.84 1.70 -0.27
C THR A 38 26.79 1.08 -1.29
N THR A 39 27.88 1.79 -1.59
CA THR A 39 28.98 1.27 -2.42
C THR A 39 29.79 0.28 -1.63
N ILE A 40 30.02 -0.89 -2.21
CA ILE A 40 30.81 -1.96 -1.61
C ILE A 40 32.20 -1.96 -2.24
N LEU A 41 33.21 -1.78 -1.40
CA LEU A 41 34.61 -1.77 -1.80
C LEU A 41 35.24 -3.11 -1.45
N ALA A 42 36.05 -3.63 -2.36
CA ALA A 42 36.82 -4.86 -2.17
C ALA A 42 38.29 -4.62 -2.50
N GLN A 43 39.17 -5.35 -1.81
CA GLN A 43 40.60 -5.34 -2.13
C GLN A 43 40.86 -6.04 -3.46
N ALA A 44 41.65 -5.44 -4.33
CA ALA A 44 42.14 -6.10 -5.52
C ALA A 44 43.11 -7.23 -5.13
N ASN A 45 43.05 -8.36 -5.83
CA ASN A 45 43.94 -9.51 -5.62
C ASN A 45 45.40 -9.08 -5.52
N SER A 46 46.19 -9.64 -4.62
CA SER A 46 47.61 -9.28 -4.46
C SER A 46 48.49 -9.88 -5.56
N THR A 47 49.62 -9.23 -5.84
CA THR A 47 50.67 -9.72 -6.73
C THR A 47 51.86 -10.23 -5.92
N LEU A 48 52.43 -11.38 -6.30
CA LEU A 48 53.66 -11.89 -5.70
C LEU A 48 54.87 -11.10 -6.23
N GLY A 49 55.57 -10.41 -5.33
CA GLY A 49 56.84 -9.73 -5.62
C GLY A 49 58.03 -10.37 -4.92
N ALA A 50 59.22 -9.83 -5.16
CA ALA A 50 60.48 -10.31 -4.57
C ALA A 50 60.52 -10.27 -3.02
N GLY A 51 59.64 -9.49 -2.39
CA GLY A 51 59.52 -9.35 -0.93
C GLY A 51 58.23 -9.96 -0.35
N GLY A 52 57.50 -10.77 -1.12
CA GLY A 52 56.22 -11.35 -0.71
C GLY A 52 55.01 -10.76 -1.45
N TRP A 53 53.81 -11.03 -0.94
CA TRP A 53 52.55 -10.58 -1.54
C TRP A 53 52.31 -9.10 -1.26
N ILE A 54 52.01 -8.34 -2.31
CA ILE A 54 51.69 -6.90 -2.23
C ILE A 54 50.29 -6.69 -2.79
N GLY A 55 49.42 -5.99 -2.04
CA GLY A 55 48.04 -5.70 -2.46
C GLY A 55 47.98 -4.76 -3.67
N ASN A 56 46.98 -4.93 -4.53
CA ASN A 56 46.86 -4.15 -5.77
C ASN A 56 45.95 -2.90 -5.66
N GLY A 57 45.52 -2.54 -4.45
CA GLY A 57 44.60 -1.41 -4.21
C GLY A 57 43.16 -1.89 -3.99
N VAL A 58 42.20 -1.04 -4.36
CA VAL A 58 40.77 -1.24 -4.08
C VAL A 58 39.95 -1.12 -5.37
N TYR A 59 38.83 -1.82 -5.46
CA TYR A 59 37.85 -1.63 -6.52
C TYR A 59 36.43 -1.67 -5.96
N VAL A 60 35.48 -1.18 -6.76
CA VAL A 60 34.05 -1.23 -6.42
C VAL A 60 33.52 -2.61 -6.78
N SER A 61 33.17 -3.41 -5.78
CA SER A 61 32.57 -4.73 -5.97
C SER A 61 31.09 -4.65 -6.34
N GLY A 62 30.42 -3.53 -6.03
CA GLY A 62 29.02 -3.31 -6.39
C GLY A 62 28.39 -2.15 -5.62
N VAL A 63 27.11 -1.93 -5.87
CA VAL A 63 26.26 -1.02 -5.11
C VAL A 63 25.05 -1.81 -4.64
N GLN A 64 24.82 -1.85 -3.33
CA GLN A 64 23.74 -2.65 -2.74
C GLN A 64 22.72 -1.77 -2.04
N ARG A 65 21.48 -2.25 -1.95
CA ARG A 65 20.39 -1.63 -1.18
C ARG A 65 20.58 -1.95 0.31
N GLU A 66 20.36 -0.97 1.18
CA GLU A 66 20.20 -1.13 2.62
C GLU A 66 18.77 -1.58 2.90
N TYR A 67 18.51 -2.86 2.63
CA TYR A 67 17.19 -3.48 2.71
C TYR A 67 17.14 -4.50 3.86
N ASP A 68 16.11 -4.40 4.70
CA ASP A 68 15.82 -5.38 5.73
C ASP A 68 14.48 -6.07 5.46
N ALA A 69 14.53 -7.38 5.22
CA ALA A 69 13.36 -8.18 4.89
C ALA A 69 12.37 -8.28 6.06
N PHE A 70 12.86 -8.36 7.29
CA PHE A 70 12.01 -8.49 8.48
C PHE A 70 11.22 -7.20 8.72
N ILE A 71 11.90 -6.05 8.69
CA ILE A 71 11.26 -4.74 8.85
C ILE A 71 10.26 -4.50 7.71
N THR A 72 10.62 -4.84 6.48
CA THR A 72 9.72 -4.70 5.33
C THR A 72 8.47 -5.56 5.47
N ASN A 73 8.59 -6.80 5.90
CA ASN A 73 7.45 -7.69 6.12
C ASN A 73 6.56 -7.20 7.26
N GLN A 74 7.16 -6.72 8.36
CA GLN A 74 6.41 -6.13 9.47
C GLN A 74 5.63 -4.88 9.03
N LEU A 75 6.26 -4.02 8.22
CA LEU A 75 5.63 -2.82 7.67
C LEU A 75 4.46 -3.19 6.76
N ARG A 76 4.64 -4.14 5.84
CA ARG A 76 3.57 -4.63 4.96
C ARG A 76 2.39 -5.17 5.78
N GLY A 77 2.65 -5.99 6.80
CA GLY A 77 1.62 -6.50 7.69
C GLY A 77 0.82 -5.40 8.40
N ALA A 78 1.51 -4.38 8.92
CA ALA A 78 0.87 -3.23 9.56
C ALA A 78 0.07 -2.36 8.57
N GLN A 79 0.59 -2.15 7.35
CA GLN A 79 -0.09 -1.41 6.29
C GLN A 79 -1.38 -2.11 5.86
N ASN A 80 -1.37 -3.44 5.67
CA ASN A 80 -2.56 -4.20 5.32
C ASN A 80 -3.66 -4.07 6.40
N GLN A 81 -3.29 -4.23 7.67
CA GLN A 81 -4.22 -4.07 8.79
C GLN A 81 -4.78 -2.64 8.85
N SER A 82 -3.91 -1.64 8.70
CA SER A 82 -4.30 -0.22 8.69
C SER A 82 -5.28 0.10 7.56
N SER A 83 -5.02 -0.40 6.34
CA SER A 83 -5.90 -0.22 5.19
C SER A 83 -7.28 -0.84 5.43
N GLY A 84 -7.34 -2.05 5.98
CA GLY A 84 -8.60 -2.69 6.34
C GLY A 84 -9.41 -1.93 7.39
N LEU A 85 -8.75 -1.49 8.47
CA LEU A 85 -9.39 -0.73 9.56
C LEU A 85 -9.86 0.65 9.09
N THR A 86 -9.03 1.37 8.34
CA THR A 86 -9.36 2.70 7.80
C THR A 86 -10.55 2.62 6.85
N THR A 87 -10.54 1.67 5.91
CA THR A 87 -11.65 1.47 4.97
C THR A 87 -12.95 1.15 5.70
N ARG A 88 -12.90 0.26 6.70
CA ARG A 88 -14.07 -0.07 7.52
C ARG A 88 -14.59 1.15 8.29
N TYR A 89 -13.69 1.92 8.90
CA TYR A 89 -14.04 3.14 9.63
C TYR A 89 -14.72 4.16 8.71
N GLU A 90 -14.19 4.40 7.52
CA GLU A 90 -14.76 5.33 6.53
C GLU A 90 -16.17 4.90 6.06
N GLN A 91 -16.43 3.61 5.90
CA GLN A 91 -17.78 3.15 5.55
C GLN A 91 -18.75 3.21 6.74
N MET A 92 -18.28 2.89 7.95
CA MET A 92 -19.11 2.95 9.15
C MET A 92 -19.45 4.39 9.54
N SER A 93 -18.54 5.35 9.36
CA SER A 93 -18.80 6.76 9.67
C SER A 93 -19.90 7.37 8.81
N LYS A 94 -20.08 6.90 7.57
CA LYS A 94 -21.23 7.28 6.73
C LYS A 94 -22.57 6.85 7.34
N ILE A 95 -22.64 5.62 7.86
CA ILE A 95 -23.83 5.10 8.53
C ILE A 95 -24.06 5.84 9.85
N ASP A 96 -23.00 6.11 10.61
CA ASP A 96 -23.09 6.89 11.84
C ASP A 96 -23.63 8.29 11.58
N ASN A 97 -23.10 9.00 10.59
CA ASN A 97 -23.60 10.32 10.19
C ASN A 97 -25.07 10.30 9.76
N LEU A 98 -25.51 9.25 9.06
CA LEU A 98 -26.91 9.07 8.67
C LEU A 98 -27.83 8.91 9.90
N LEU A 99 -27.40 8.12 10.89
CA LEU A 99 -28.22 7.80 12.06
C LEU A 99 -28.13 8.85 13.17
N ALA A 100 -27.03 9.60 13.24
CA ALA A 100 -26.79 10.65 14.22
C ALA A 100 -27.55 11.96 13.90
N ASP A 101 -28.05 12.13 12.66
CA ASP A 101 -28.86 13.29 12.29
C ASP A 101 -30.19 13.31 13.05
N LYS A 102 -30.28 14.21 14.02
CA LYS A 102 -31.48 14.40 14.85
C LYS A 102 -32.66 14.97 14.06
N SER A 103 -32.39 15.74 12.99
CA SER A 103 -33.43 16.39 12.19
C SER A 103 -34.22 15.39 11.33
N SER A 104 -33.54 14.34 10.86
CA SER A 104 -34.12 13.25 10.08
C SER A 104 -34.15 11.93 10.87
N SER A 105 -34.15 12.01 12.21
CA SER A 105 -34.05 10.80 13.03
C SER A 105 -35.32 9.96 12.96
N LEU A 106 -35.16 8.66 12.75
CA LEU A 106 -36.25 7.71 12.74
C LEU A 106 -37.00 7.70 14.09
N SER A 107 -36.28 7.88 15.19
CA SER A 107 -36.85 8.04 16.54
C SER A 107 -37.77 9.27 16.64
N GLY A 108 -37.40 10.41 16.03
CA GLY A 108 -38.25 11.60 15.98
C GLY A 108 -39.53 11.39 15.17
N SER A 109 -39.44 10.69 14.03
CA SER A 109 -40.61 10.32 13.22
C SER A 109 -41.52 9.33 13.95
N LEU A 110 -40.96 8.33 14.65
CA LEU A 110 -41.71 7.39 15.47
C LEU A 110 -42.42 8.10 16.62
N GLN A 111 -41.72 8.97 17.34
CA GLN A 111 -42.32 9.76 18.42
C GLN A 111 -43.46 10.64 17.90
N SER A 112 -43.28 11.28 16.73
CA SER A 112 -44.32 12.10 16.11
C SER A 112 -45.56 11.29 15.72
N PHE A 113 -45.38 10.07 15.21
CA PHE A 113 -46.46 9.15 14.91
C PHE A 113 -47.24 8.75 16.17
N PHE A 114 -46.54 8.31 17.22
CA PHE A 114 -47.19 7.91 18.47
C PHE A 114 -47.86 9.08 19.21
N THR A 115 -47.28 10.28 19.17
CA THR A 115 -47.93 11.49 19.69
C THR A 115 -49.23 11.78 18.94
N SER A 116 -49.22 11.69 17.60
CA SER A 116 -50.45 11.88 16.81
C SER A 116 -51.49 10.79 17.06
N LEU A 117 -51.04 9.54 17.30
CA LEU A 117 -51.92 8.44 17.66
C LEU A 117 -52.58 8.69 19.03
N GLN A 118 -51.82 9.19 20.01
CA GLN A 118 -52.34 9.58 21.31
C GLN A 118 -53.43 10.66 21.18
N THR A 119 -53.21 11.68 20.34
CA THR A 119 -54.21 12.72 20.05
C THR A 119 -55.48 12.13 19.46
N LEU A 120 -55.36 11.20 18.50
CA LEU A 120 -56.52 10.51 17.92
C LEU A 120 -57.26 9.66 18.96
N VAL A 121 -56.54 8.95 19.84
CA VAL A 121 -57.16 8.16 20.92
C VAL A 121 -57.99 9.04 21.85
N SER A 122 -57.53 10.26 22.15
CA SER A 122 -58.28 11.21 22.98
C SER A 122 -59.50 11.81 22.28
N ASN A 123 -59.56 11.81 20.94
CA ASN A 123 -60.68 12.36 20.17
C ASN A 123 -60.93 11.57 18.88
N ALA A 124 -61.42 10.34 19.02
CA ALA A 124 -61.47 9.36 17.92
C ALA A 124 -62.45 9.71 16.78
N GLU A 125 -63.41 10.59 17.04
CA GLU A 125 -64.41 11.01 16.03
C GLU A 125 -63.93 12.19 15.19
N ASP A 126 -62.87 12.90 15.58
CA ASP A 126 -62.35 14.06 14.88
C ASP A 126 -61.66 13.67 13.55
N PRO A 127 -62.21 14.06 12.38
CA PRO A 127 -61.60 13.78 11.09
C PRO A 127 -60.22 14.45 10.91
N ALA A 128 -59.98 15.61 11.53
CA ALA A 128 -58.70 16.30 11.44
C ALA A 128 -57.60 15.51 12.17
N ALA A 129 -57.90 14.95 13.34
CA ALA A 129 -56.98 14.07 14.07
C ALA A 129 -56.64 12.80 13.30
N ARG A 130 -57.62 12.20 12.60
CA ARG A 130 -57.40 11.04 11.71
C ARG A 130 -56.48 11.40 10.55
N GLN A 131 -56.73 12.52 9.89
CA GLN A 131 -55.90 12.98 8.76
C GLN A 131 -54.47 13.31 9.20
N ALA A 132 -54.29 13.92 10.38
CA ALA A 132 -52.98 14.17 10.95
C ALA A 132 -52.19 12.88 11.20
N LEU A 133 -52.83 11.84 11.76
CA LEU A 133 -52.20 10.54 11.98
C LEU A 133 -51.75 9.90 10.66
N ILE A 134 -52.58 9.93 9.62
CA ILE A 134 -52.23 9.41 8.29
C ILE A 134 -50.99 10.14 7.76
N GLY A 135 -50.96 11.47 7.83
CA GLY A 135 -49.79 12.25 7.40
C GLY A 135 -48.52 11.92 8.19
N LYS A 136 -48.62 11.65 9.50
CA LYS A 136 -47.47 11.19 10.30
C LYS A 136 -47.05 9.76 9.95
N ALA A 137 -47.99 8.87 9.60
CA ALA A 137 -47.69 7.52 9.14
C ALA A 137 -46.96 7.54 7.79
N GLU A 138 -47.42 8.35 6.84
CA GLU A 138 -46.77 8.56 5.54
C GLU A 138 -45.36 9.12 5.71
N GLY A 139 -45.20 10.14 6.57
CA GLY A 139 -43.89 10.70 6.90
C GLY A 139 -42.94 9.68 7.52
N LEU A 140 -43.43 8.82 8.42
CA LEU A 140 -42.65 7.74 9.01
C LEU A 140 -42.20 6.72 7.96
N VAL A 141 -43.11 6.26 7.09
CA VAL A 141 -42.78 5.33 5.99
C VAL A 141 -41.78 5.95 5.02
N ASN A 142 -41.94 7.23 4.69
CA ASN A 142 -40.99 7.95 3.84
C ASN A 142 -39.61 8.03 4.50
N GLN A 143 -39.54 8.26 5.82
CA GLN A 143 -38.26 8.26 6.52
C GLN A 143 -37.57 6.90 6.48
N PHE A 144 -38.32 5.81 6.71
CA PHE A 144 -37.79 4.44 6.53
C PHE A 144 -37.24 4.21 5.12
N LYS A 145 -37.99 4.62 4.08
CA LYS A 145 -37.57 4.48 2.68
C LYS A 145 -36.32 5.29 2.37
N THR A 146 -36.20 6.52 2.88
CA THR A 146 -35.01 7.36 2.69
C THR A 146 -33.78 6.73 3.33
N THR A 147 -33.89 6.25 4.58
CA THR A 147 -32.78 5.56 5.26
C THR A 147 -32.39 4.26 4.54
N ASP A 148 -33.36 3.44 4.14
CA ASP A 148 -33.12 2.20 3.39
C ASP A 148 -32.44 2.48 2.03
N GLN A 149 -32.93 3.48 1.28
CA GLN A 149 -32.34 3.84 0.00
C GLN A 149 -30.88 4.29 0.13
N TYR A 150 -30.55 5.09 1.16
CA TYR A 150 -29.17 5.48 1.42
C TYR A 150 -28.26 4.26 1.68
N LEU A 151 -28.74 3.30 2.48
CA LEU A 151 -27.99 2.07 2.77
C LEU A 151 -27.81 1.21 1.50
N ARG A 152 -28.83 1.12 0.64
CA ARG A 152 -28.73 0.44 -0.67
C ARG A 152 -27.74 1.12 -1.61
N ASP A 153 -27.72 2.45 -1.63
CA ASP A 153 -26.76 3.20 -2.43
C ASP A 153 -25.33 2.99 -1.91
N GLN A 154 -25.15 2.92 -0.59
CA GLN A 154 -23.86 2.58 0.02
C GLN A 154 -23.42 1.14 -0.31
N ASP A 155 -24.33 0.17 -0.26
CA ASP A 155 -24.06 -1.21 -0.69
C ASP A 155 -23.62 -1.28 -2.16
N LYS A 156 -24.32 -0.56 -3.04
CA LYS A 156 -23.94 -0.45 -4.46
C LYS A 156 -22.55 0.18 -4.63
N GLN A 157 -22.21 1.21 -3.86
CA GLN A 157 -20.87 1.83 -3.88
C GLN A 157 -19.79 0.85 -3.43
N VAL A 158 -20.05 0.03 -2.39
CA VAL A 158 -19.12 -1.02 -1.95
C VAL A 158 -18.90 -2.04 -3.06
N ASN A 159 -19.95 -2.48 -3.75
CA ASN A 159 -19.83 -3.41 -4.88
C ASN A 159 -18.99 -2.82 -6.03
N ILE A 160 -19.15 -1.53 -6.34
CA ILE A 160 -18.32 -0.83 -7.34
C ILE A 160 -16.85 -0.76 -6.86
N ALA A 161 -16.62 -0.44 -5.58
CA ALA A 161 -15.30 -0.38 -5.00
C ALA A 161 -14.58 -1.73 -5.06
N ILE A 162 -15.28 -2.84 -4.78
CA ILE A 162 -14.75 -4.21 -4.93
C ILE A 162 -14.28 -4.44 -6.36
N GLY A 163 -15.09 -4.09 -7.37
CA GLY A 163 -14.71 -4.21 -8.78
C GLY A 163 -13.46 -3.40 -9.13
N SER A 164 -13.36 -2.17 -8.62
CA SER A 164 -12.17 -1.32 -8.78
C SER A 164 -10.93 -1.92 -8.10
N SER A 165 -11.06 -2.44 -6.88
CA SER A 165 -9.98 -3.09 -6.15
C SER A 165 -9.45 -4.32 -6.90
N VAL A 166 -10.34 -5.16 -7.46
CA VAL A 166 -9.94 -6.30 -8.30
C VAL A 166 -9.20 -5.85 -9.55
N ALA A 167 -9.65 -4.78 -10.22
CA ALA A 167 -8.95 -4.23 -11.38
C ALA A 167 -7.54 -3.72 -11.02
N GLN A 168 -7.39 -3.06 -9.86
CA GLN A 168 -6.09 -2.60 -9.35
C GLN A 168 -5.18 -3.77 -8.96
N ILE A 169 -5.69 -4.79 -8.28
CA ILE A 169 -4.96 -6.02 -7.95
C ILE A 169 -4.38 -6.65 -9.22
N ASN A 170 -5.21 -6.83 -10.25
CA ASN A 170 -4.79 -7.41 -11.52
C ASN A 170 -3.75 -6.53 -12.24
N ASN A 171 -3.85 -5.21 -12.10
CA ASN A 171 -2.88 -4.28 -12.68
C ASN A 171 -1.52 -4.39 -11.98
N TYR A 172 -1.50 -4.36 -10.63
CA TYR A 172 -0.27 -4.53 -9.86
C TYR A 172 0.37 -5.91 -10.09
N ALA A 173 -0.42 -6.98 -10.10
CA ALA A 173 0.09 -8.32 -10.38
C ALA A 173 0.81 -8.41 -11.74
N LYS A 174 0.25 -7.81 -12.79
CA LYS A 174 0.88 -7.73 -14.12
C LYS A 174 2.17 -6.92 -14.11
N GLN A 175 2.17 -5.76 -13.45
CA GLN A 175 3.38 -4.93 -13.36
C GLN A 175 4.50 -5.63 -12.58
N ILE A 176 4.16 -6.32 -11.48
CA ILE A 176 5.12 -7.09 -10.68
C ILE A 176 5.68 -8.26 -11.49
N ALA A 177 4.85 -8.98 -12.25
CA ALA A 177 5.31 -10.04 -13.14
C ALA A 177 6.28 -9.51 -14.22
N ASN A 178 5.97 -8.35 -14.81
CA ASN A 178 6.86 -7.70 -15.78
C ASN A 178 8.20 -7.27 -15.13
N LEU A 179 8.15 -6.73 -13.91
CA LEU A 179 9.37 -6.38 -13.16
C LEU A 179 10.19 -7.62 -12.81
N ASN A 180 9.58 -8.74 -12.46
CA ASN A 180 10.28 -10.00 -12.24
C ASN A 180 11.08 -10.42 -13.49
N ASP A 181 10.48 -10.37 -14.68
CA ASP A 181 11.17 -10.69 -15.94
C ASP A 181 12.33 -9.70 -16.22
N GLN A 182 12.09 -8.40 -16.04
CA GLN A 182 13.13 -7.38 -16.23
C GLN A 182 14.30 -7.53 -15.25
N ILE A 183 14.01 -7.76 -13.96
CA ILE A 183 15.03 -7.99 -12.94
C ILE A 183 15.87 -9.20 -13.30
N SER A 184 15.23 -10.33 -13.65
CA SER A 184 15.93 -11.55 -14.04
C SER A 184 16.89 -11.32 -15.22
N ARG A 185 16.41 -10.65 -16.28
CA ARG A 185 17.23 -10.29 -17.45
C ARG A 185 18.39 -9.37 -17.09
N MET A 186 18.12 -8.30 -16.33
CA MET A 186 19.13 -7.30 -15.97
C MET A 186 20.19 -7.85 -15.03
N THR A 187 19.82 -8.73 -14.10
CA THR A 187 20.79 -9.47 -13.27
C THR A 187 21.66 -10.39 -14.12
N GLY A 188 21.11 -11.05 -15.13
CA GLY A 188 21.88 -11.87 -16.07
C GLY A 188 22.88 -11.05 -16.90
N VAL A 189 22.44 -9.93 -17.48
CA VAL A 189 23.31 -9.02 -18.26
C VAL A 189 24.38 -8.36 -17.37
N GLY A 190 24.04 -8.04 -16.12
CA GLY A 190 24.93 -7.43 -15.14
C GLY A 190 25.92 -8.39 -14.48
N ALA A 191 26.09 -9.62 -15.00
CA ALA A 191 26.95 -10.65 -14.41
C ALA A 191 26.67 -10.89 -12.90
N GLY A 192 25.40 -10.83 -12.51
CA GLY A 192 24.95 -11.00 -11.11
C GLY A 192 24.77 -9.69 -10.34
N ALA A 193 25.07 -8.52 -10.92
CA ALA A 193 24.78 -7.23 -10.30
C ALA A 193 23.27 -6.98 -10.17
N SER A 194 22.85 -6.48 -9.00
CA SER A 194 21.44 -6.20 -8.70
C SER A 194 20.95 -4.92 -9.38
N PRO A 195 19.85 -4.96 -10.17
CA PRO A 195 19.21 -3.76 -10.70
C PRO A 195 18.37 -3.07 -9.61
N ASN A 196 19.04 -2.31 -8.74
CA ASN A 196 18.45 -1.77 -7.50
C ASN A 196 17.14 -1.00 -7.70
N ASP A 197 17.05 -0.18 -8.75
CA ASP A 197 15.86 0.63 -9.01
C ASP A 197 14.64 -0.23 -9.38
N LEU A 198 14.84 -1.32 -10.14
CA LEU A 198 13.77 -2.26 -10.47
C LEU A 198 13.32 -3.04 -9.24
N LEU A 199 14.25 -3.36 -8.35
CA LEU A 199 13.94 -4.02 -7.08
C LEU A 199 13.10 -3.10 -6.18
N ASP A 200 13.47 -1.81 -6.07
CA ASP A 200 12.69 -0.79 -5.35
C ASP A 200 11.28 -0.63 -5.93
N GLN A 201 11.15 -0.52 -7.26
CA GLN A 201 9.84 -0.45 -7.92
C GLN A 201 8.98 -1.69 -7.63
N ARG A 202 9.57 -2.89 -7.69
CA ARG A 202 8.84 -4.13 -7.39
C ARG A 202 8.36 -4.14 -5.94
N ASP A 203 9.23 -3.81 -4.99
CA ASP A 203 8.90 -3.78 -3.57
C ASP A 203 7.82 -2.75 -3.24
N GLN A 204 7.83 -1.60 -3.92
CA GLN A 204 6.79 -0.58 -3.83
C GLN A 204 5.44 -1.09 -4.35
N LEU A 205 5.40 -1.71 -5.53
CA LEU A 205 4.16 -2.26 -6.09
C LEU A 205 3.60 -3.40 -5.25
N VAL A 206 4.45 -4.26 -4.70
CA VAL A 206 4.03 -5.30 -3.73
C VAL A 206 3.39 -4.65 -2.50
N SER A 207 3.95 -3.55 -2.01
CA SER A 207 3.40 -2.86 -0.83
C SER A 207 2.07 -2.19 -1.13
N GLU A 208 1.90 -1.60 -2.32
CA GLU A 208 0.59 -1.07 -2.76
C GLU A 208 -0.45 -2.18 -2.97
N LEU A 209 -0.06 -3.31 -3.57
CA LEU A 209 -0.93 -4.48 -3.68
C LEU A 209 -1.36 -5.00 -2.29
N ASN A 210 -0.41 -5.09 -1.36
CA ASN A 210 -0.64 -5.60 -0.01
C ASN A 210 -1.59 -4.70 0.82
N LYS A 211 -1.73 -3.42 0.49
CA LYS A 211 -2.76 -2.54 1.08
C LYS A 211 -4.17 -2.90 0.64
N ILE A 212 -4.33 -3.45 -0.57
CA ILE A 212 -5.65 -3.84 -1.12
C ILE A 212 -6.02 -5.25 -0.67
N VAL A 213 -5.07 -6.19 -0.74
CA VAL A 213 -5.29 -7.57 -0.33
C VAL A 213 -4.01 -8.16 0.25
N GLY A 214 -4.12 -8.89 1.36
CA GLY A 214 -2.96 -9.49 2.02
C GLY A 214 -2.28 -10.50 1.09
N VAL A 215 -0.99 -10.29 0.85
CA VAL A 215 -0.14 -11.19 0.05
C VAL A 215 1.13 -11.52 0.79
N GLU A 216 1.49 -12.80 0.78
CA GLU A 216 2.78 -13.28 1.26
C GLU A 216 3.77 -13.33 0.10
N VAL A 217 4.99 -12.85 0.34
CA VAL A 217 6.06 -12.86 -0.65
C VAL A 217 7.00 -14.01 -0.36
N SER A 218 7.21 -14.88 -1.35
CA SER A 218 8.27 -15.89 -1.34
C SER A 218 9.24 -15.61 -2.49
N VAL A 219 10.53 -15.78 -2.24
CA VAL A 219 11.59 -15.53 -3.23
C VAL A 219 12.04 -16.88 -3.78
N GLN A 220 11.94 -17.07 -5.09
CA GLN A 220 12.44 -18.25 -5.79
C GLN A 220 13.94 -18.12 -6.10
N ASP A 221 14.53 -19.24 -6.54
CA ASP A 221 15.86 -19.27 -7.15
C ASP A 221 15.97 -18.20 -8.25
N GLY A 222 17.04 -17.40 -8.22
CA GLY A 222 17.23 -16.28 -9.13
C GLY A 222 16.56 -14.96 -8.73
N GLY A 223 15.94 -14.87 -7.55
CA GLY A 223 15.48 -13.60 -6.96
C GLY A 223 14.09 -13.13 -7.46
N THR A 224 13.35 -14.01 -8.13
CA THR A 224 11.98 -13.80 -8.60
C THR A 224 11.00 -13.88 -7.43
N TYR A 225 10.02 -12.98 -7.38
CA TYR A 225 8.97 -13.03 -6.36
C TYR A 225 7.78 -13.87 -6.81
N ASN A 226 7.37 -14.80 -5.94
CA ASN A 226 6.03 -15.35 -5.90
C ASN A 226 5.20 -14.58 -4.88
N LEU A 227 3.98 -14.24 -5.26
CA LEU A 227 2.99 -13.65 -4.36
C LEU A 227 1.85 -14.64 -4.18
N THR A 228 1.48 -14.88 -2.94
CA THR A 228 0.41 -15.83 -2.60
C THR A 228 -0.58 -15.17 -1.65
N MET A 229 -1.86 -15.29 -1.97
CA MET A 229 -2.95 -14.84 -1.11
C MET A 229 -3.18 -15.85 0.02
N ALA A 230 -3.90 -15.43 1.07
CA ALA A 230 -4.17 -16.30 2.24
C ALA A 230 -4.88 -17.63 1.89
N ASN A 231 -5.62 -17.68 0.78
CA ASN A 231 -6.29 -18.90 0.29
C ASN A 231 -5.39 -19.80 -0.59
N GLY A 232 -4.12 -19.44 -0.78
CA GLY A 232 -3.16 -20.18 -1.60
C GLY A 232 -3.17 -19.85 -3.10
N TYR A 233 -3.92 -18.82 -3.53
CA TYR A 233 -3.92 -18.33 -4.92
C TYR A 233 -2.70 -17.44 -5.22
#